data_AF-A0A2V8E986-F1
#
_entry.id   AF-A0A2V8E986-F1
#
_cell.length_a   1.000
_cell.length_b   1.000
_cell.length_c   1.000
_cell.angle_alpha   90.00
_cell.angle_beta   90.00
_cell.angle_gamma   90.00
#
_symmetry.space_group_name_H-M   'P 1'
#
loop_
_entity.id
_entity.type
_entity.pdbx_description
1 polymer ?
#
loop_
_entity_poly.entity_id
_entity_poly.type
_entity_poly.pdbx_seq_one_letter_code
_entity_poly.pdbx_strand_id
1 'polypeptide(L)'
;MRIKVLRSPRLASVDGIDLRRFIPGRTYDVGNRLGALFLSEGWAEPVADEEPALLVPLAGAVSRRKNRRVFAAVARRHAADDREPRAIFATR
;
A
#
# COMPACT_ATOMS: atom_id res chain seq x y z
N MET A 1 -5.82 -8.39 2.48
CA MET A 1 -6.76 -7.25 2.50
C MET A 1 -5.93 -6.00 2.70
N ARG A 2 -6.10 -4.99 1.84
CA ARG A 2 -5.29 -3.79 1.90
C ARG A 2 -5.96 -2.69 2.72
N ILE A 3 -5.22 -2.13 3.67
CA ILE A 3 -5.66 -1.01 4.52
C ILE A 3 -4.67 0.13 4.47
N LYS A 4 -5.14 1.38 4.56
CA LYS A 4 -4.31 2.56 4.81
C LYS A 4 -4.52 3.02 6.23
N VAL A 5 -3.45 3.06 7.01
CA VAL A 5 -3.50 3.47 8.42
C VAL A 5 -3.72 4.98 8.46
N LEU A 6 -4.74 5.42 9.18
CA LEU A 6 -5.07 6.84 9.34
C LEU A 6 -4.48 7.42 10.61
N ARG A 7 -4.37 6.61 11.67
CA ARG A 7 -3.88 7.02 12.99
C ARG A 7 -3.27 5.85 13.74
N SER A 8 -2.38 6.16 14.69
CA SER A 8 -1.70 5.14 15.48
C SER A 8 -2.69 4.38 16.37
N PRO A 9 -2.60 3.05 16.43
CA PRO A 9 -3.32 2.24 17.40
C PRO A 9 -3.06 2.69 18.83
N ARG A 10 -4.11 2.71 19.68
CA ARG A 10 -3.96 2.99 21.12
C ARG A 10 -3.40 1.79 21.89
N LEU A 11 -3.46 0.61 21.29
CA LEU A 11 -2.93 -0.64 21.82
C LEU A 11 -1.51 -0.87 21.28
N ALA A 12 -0.61 -1.34 22.15
CA ALA A 12 0.76 -1.66 21.75
C ALA A 12 0.85 -2.97 20.96
N SER A 13 0.04 -3.97 21.31
CA SER A 13 0.04 -5.28 20.65
C SER A 13 -1.32 -5.96 20.71
N VAL A 14 -1.61 -6.82 19.72
CA VAL A 14 -2.77 -7.72 19.70
C VAL A 14 -2.36 -9.04 19.06
N ASP A 15 -2.77 -10.18 19.62
CA ASP A 15 -2.46 -11.51 19.08
C ASP A 15 -0.96 -11.76 18.77
N GLY A 16 -0.07 -11.15 19.56
CA GLY A 16 1.39 -11.21 19.34
C GLY A 16 1.92 -10.29 18.24
N ILE A 17 1.07 -9.50 17.60
CA ILE A 17 1.43 -8.51 16.58
C ILE A 17 1.70 -7.16 17.26
N ASP A 18 2.89 -6.59 17.06
CA ASP A 18 3.23 -5.24 17.53
C ASP A 18 2.57 -4.19 16.63
N LEU A 19 1.57 -3.50 17.19
CA LEU A 19 0.76 -2.53 16.48
C LEU A 19 1.47 -1.19 16.25
N ARG A 20 2.57 -0.92 16.97
CA ARG A 20 3.37 0.31 16.77
C ARG A 20 4.13 0.32 15.46
N ARG A 21 4.19 -0.82 14.76
CA ARG A 21 4.80 -0.95 13.42
C ARG A 21 3.89 -0.41 12.31
N PHE A 22 2.62 -0.14 12.61
CA PHE A 22 1.65 0.40 11.67
C PHE A 22 1.68 1.93 11.71
N ILE A 23 2.34 2.51 10.71
CA ILE A 23 2.61 3.95 10.64
C ILE A 23 1.45 4.64 9.89
N PRO A 24 0.85 5.70 10.44
CA PRO A 24 -0.14 6.50 9.75
C PRO A 24 0.33 7.00 8.37
N GLY A 25 -0.59 7.03 7.42
CA GLY A 25 -0.34 7.37 6.02
C GLY A 25 0.17 6.22 5.16
N ARG A 26 0.58 5.09 5.76
CA ARG A 26 1.07 3.93 5.00
C ARG A 26 -0.01 2.89 4.75
N THR A 27 0.18 2.16 3.65
CA THR A 27 -0.69 1.09 3.21
C THR A 27 -0.06 -0.26 3.51
N TYR A 28 -0.85 -1.18 4.06
CA TYR A 28 -0.42 -2.51 4.46
C TYR A 28 -1.37 -3.56 3.90
N ASP A 29 -0.82 -4.70 3.49
CA ASP A 29 -1.62 -5.91 3.24
C ASP A 29 -1.65 -6.75 4.52
N VAL A 30 -2.86 -6.99 5.03
CA VAL A 30 -3.09 -7.67 6.30
C VAL A 30 -4.11 -8.79 6.13
N GLY A 31 -4.08 -9.73 7.07
CA GLY A 31 -5.11 -10.76 7.20
C GLY A 31 -6.46 -10.15 7.62
N ASN A 32 -7.53 -10.86 7.33
CA ASN A 32 -8.90 -10.35 7.48
C ASN A 32 -9.24 -9.92 8.92
N ARG A 33 -8.75 -10.64 9.93
CA ARG A 33 -9.00 -10.33 11.36
C ARG A 33 -8.35 -9.02 11.79
N LEU A 34 -7.08 -8.83 11.42
CA LEU A 34 -6.34 -7.62 11.75
C LEU A 34 -6.90 -6.42 10.97
N GLY A 35 -7.25 -6.62 9.70
CA GLY A 35 -7.93 -5.61 8.90
C GLY A 35 -9.26 -5.19 9.51
N ALA A 36 -10.11 -6.15 9.89
CA ALA A 36 -11.37 -5.87 10.56
C ALA A 36 -11.19 -5.07 11.85
N LEU A 37 -10.23 -5.45 12.71
CA LEU A 37 -9.91 -4.70 13.93
C LEU A 37 -9.56 -3.24 13.61
N PHE A 38 -8.64 -3.01 12.66
CA PHE A 38 -8.21 -1.66 12.29
C PHE A 38 -9.36 -0.82 11.72
N LEU A 39 -10.27 -1.43 10.95
CA LEU A 39 -11.45 -0.74 10.43
C LEU A 39 -12.47 -0.43 11.54
N SER A 40 -12.77 -1.39 12.41
CA SER A 40 -13.73 -1.21 13.51
C SER A 40 -13.32 -0.14 14.51
N GLU A 41 -12.01 -0.03 14.80
CA GLU A 41 -11.45 0.98 15.69
C GLU A 41 -11.24 2.35 15.02
N GLY A 42 -11.53 2.48 13.72
CA GLY A 42 -11.29 3.70 12.95
C GLY A 42 -9.80 4.06 12.84
N TRP A 43 -8.91 3.06 12.94
CA TRP A 43 -7.46 3.24 12.78
C TRP A 43 -7.02 3.21 11.31
N ALA A 44 -7.82 2.62 10.44
CA ALA A 44 -7.54 2.55 9.01
C ALA A 44 -8.80 2.66 8.14
N GLU A 45 -8.59 2.83 6.85
CA GLU A 45 -9.59 2.71 5.79
C GLU A 45 -9.20 1.59 4.80
N PRO A 46 -10.17 0.94 4.13
CA PRO A 46 -9.87 -0.04 3.10
C PRO A 46 -9.31 0.67 1.87
N VAL A 47 -8.31 0.05 1.24
CA VAL A 47 -7.76 0.51 -0.04
C VAL A 47 -8.23 -0.45 -1.11
N ALA A 48 -8.89 0.07 -2.15
CA ALA A 48 -9.28 -0.73 -3.30
C ALA A 48 -8.04 -1.27 -4.02
N ASP A 49 -8.07 -2.54 -4.41
CA ASP A 49 -7.12 -3.11 -5.35
C ASP A 49 -7.43 -2.58 -6.76
N GLU A 50 -7.06 -1.33 -7.02
CA GLU A 50 -7.34 -0.65 -8.30
C GLU A 50 -6.39 -1.04 -9.44
N GLU A 51 -5.45 -1.96 -9.23
CA GLU A 51 -4.75 -2.58 -10.35
C GLU A 51 -5.55 -3.80 -10.80
N PRO A 52 -6.37 -3.68 -11.88
CA PRO A 52 -7.02 -4.84 -12.45
C PRO A 52 -5.94 -5.85 -12.82
N ALA A 53 -6.08 -7.07 -12.30
CA ALA A 53 -5.22 -8.16 -12.72
C ALA A 53 -5.36 -8.31 -14.24
N LEU A 54 -4.29 -8.03 -14.99
CA LEU A 54 -4.24 -8.30 -16.41
C LEU A 54 -4.37 -9.81 -16.61
N LEU A 55 -5.57 -10.25 -17.00
CA LEU A 55 -5.85 -11.63 -17.35
C LEU A 55 -5.18 -11.94 -18.69
N VAL A 56 -3.97 -12.50 -18.64
CA VAL A 56 -3.28 -13.00 -19.83
C VAL A 56 -3.64 -14.47 -20.02
N PRO A 57 -4.17 -14.89 -21.19
CA PRO A 57 -4.45 -16.29 -21.47
C PRO A 57 -3.21 -17.17 -21.25
N LEU A 58 -3.33 -18.17 -20.38
CA LEU A 58 -2.24 -19.07 -20.01
C LEU A 58 -1.68 -19.84 -21.23
N ALA A 59 -2.50 -20.06 -22.26
CA ALA A 59 -2.13 -20.74 -23.49
C ALA A 59 -0.99 -20.06 -24.29
N GLY A 60 -0.72 -18.76 -24.04
CA GLY A 60 0.38 -18.01 -24.66
C GLY A 60 1.60 -17.80 -23.76
N ALA A 61 1.56 -18.25 -22.50
CA ALA A 61 2.65 -18.07 -21.54
C ALA A 61 3.76 -19.11 -21.80
N VAL A 62 4.42 -18.99 -22.96
CA VAL A 62 5.58 -19.81 -23.27
C VAL A 62 6.68 -19.44 -22.26
N SER A 63 7.00 -20.40 -21.40
CA SER A 63 8.16 -20.34 -20.53
C SER A 63 9.42 -20.15 -21.38
N ARG A 64 9.97 -18.94 -21.42
CA ARG A 64 11.39 -18.74 -21.71
C ARG A 64 11.96 -17.55 -20.94
N ARG A 65 12.92 -17.88 -20.09
CA ARG A 65 13.99 -16.98 -19.64
C ARG A 65 14.48 -16.08 -20.80
N LYS A 66 14.84 -14.85 -20.42
CA LYS A 66 15.52 -13.77 -21.17
C LYS A 66 14.57 -12.78 -21.85
N ASN A 67 14.12 -11.77 -21.12
CA ASN A 67 14.11 -10.39 -21.62
C ASN A 67 14.06 -9.35 -20.50
N ARG A 68 15.26 -8.89 -20.11
CA ARG A 68 15.58 -7.81 -19.16
C ARG A 68 15.14 -6.41 -19.64
N ARG A 69 14.07 -6.30 -20.43
CA ARG A 69 13.63 -5.03 -21.04
C ARG A 69 12.19 -4.62 -20.69
N VAL A 70 11.36 -5.54 -20.21
CA VAL A 70 9.98 -5.21 -19.79
C VAL A 70 9.97 -4.47 -18.43
N PHE A 71 10.87 -4.85 -17.51
CA PHE A 71 10.95 -4.23 -16.18
C PHE A 71 11.41 -2.76 -16.18
N ALA A 72 12.09 -2.29 -17.23
CA ALA A 72 12.63 -0.93 -17.27
C ALA A 72 11.56 0.15 -17.57
N ALA A 73 10.41 -0.22 -18.13
CA ALA A 73 9.32 0.71 -18.41
C ALA A 73 8.52 1.08 -17.14
N VAL A 74 8.43 0.16 -16.17
CA VAL A 74 7.74 0.38 -14.89
C VAL A 74 8.53 1.36 -13.99
N ALA A 75 9.86 1.35 -14.08
CA ALA A 75 10.73 2.15 -13.21
C ALA A 75 10.72 3.67 -13.51
N ARG A 76 10.20 4.13 -14.65
CA ARG A 76 10.29 5.56 -15.04
C ARG A 76 9.20 6.45 -14.46
N ARG A 77 8.16 5.90 -13.83
CA ARG A 77 7.11 6.70 -13.17
C ARG A 77 7.35 6.95 -11.69
N HIS A 78 8.32 6.27 -11.07
CA HIS A 78 8.62 6.44 -9.65
C HIS A 78 9.37 7.74 -9.30
N ALA A 79 9.87 8.49 -10.29
CA ALA A 79 10.73 9.68 -10.08
C ALA A 79 10.02 11.03 -10.30
N ALA A 80 8.70 11.05 -10.58
CA ALA A 80 7.99 12.28 -10.94
C ALA A 80 7.03 12.79 -9.85
N ASP A 81 6.93 12.11 -8.71
CA ASP A 81 5.95 12.43 -7.66
C ASP A 81 6.59 12.94 -6.36
N ASP A 82 7.80 13.49 -6.44
CA ASP A 82 8.40 14.32 -5.38
C ASP A 82 7.93 15.78 -5.53
N ARG A 83 6.61 15.99 -5.60
CA ARG A 83 6.05 17.35 -5.45
C ARG A 83 5.82 17.63 -3.98
N GLU A 84 6.79 18.33 -3.42
CA GLU A 84 6.74 19.05 -2.14
C GLU A 84 5.36 19.70 -1.89
N PRO A 85 4.72 19.49 -0.72
CA PRO A 85 3.64 20.36 -0.31
C PRO A 85 4.21 21.72 0.10
N ARG A 86 3.90 22.71 -0.73
CA ARG A 86 4.03 24.15 -0.47
C ARG A 86 3.67 24.46 0.98
N ALA A 87 4.63 25.00 1.72
CA ALA A 87 4.38 25.71 2.96
C ALA A 87 3.46 26.91 2.66
N ILE A 88 2.19 26.79 3.02
CA ILE A 88 1.25 27.91 3.05
C ILE A 88 0.92 28.15 4.53
N PHE A 89 1.74 28.98 5.18
CA PHE A 89 1.30 29.85 6.27
C PHE A 89 2.06 31.17 6.12
N ALA A 90 1.28 32.22 5.84
CA ALA A 90 1.73 33.59 5.71
C ALA A 90 1.69 34.31 7.07
N THR A 91 2.59 35.29 7.22
CA THR A 91 2.44 36.50 8.04
C THR A 91 2.42 36.34 9.57
N ARG A 92 3.50 36.72 10.25
CA ARG A 92 3.69 38.08 10.80
C ARG A 92 5.12 38.28 11.29
#